data_AF-A0A9E4YNQ7-F1
#
_entry.id   AF-A0A9E4YNQ7-F1
#
_cell.length_a   1.000
_cell.length_b   1.000
_cell.length_c   1.000
_cell.angle_alpha   90.00
_cell.angle_beta   90.00
_cell.angle_gamma   90.00
#
_symmetry.space_group_name_H-M   'P 1'
#
loop_
_entity.id
_entity.type
_entity.pdbx_description
1 polymer ?
#
loop_
_entity_poly.entity_id
_entity_poly.type
_entity_poly.pdbx_seq_one_letter_code
_entity_poly.pdbx_strand_id
1 'polypeptide(L)' 'LAKAKEANPSGRSTTPEDVAKAIAALVDERLYWLTGNVLGVDGGEDLTA' A
#
# COMPACT_ATOMS: atom_id res chain seq x y z
N LEU A 1 -11.93 10.87 9.67
CA LEU A 1 -11.67 11.16 8.24
C LEU A 1 -10.65 12.28 8.04
N ALA A 2 -10.84 13.48 8.61
CA ALA A 2 -9.86 14.58 8.46
C ALA A 2 -8.43 14.21 8.94
N LYS A 3 -8.32 13.65 10.15
CA LYS A 3 -7.03 13.23 10.74
C LYS A 3 -6.29 12.15 9.92
N ALA A 4 -7.02 11.28 9.22
CA ALA A 4 -6.45 10.23 8.37
C ALA A 4 -6.00 10.74 7.00
N LYS A 5 -6.46 11.92 6.56
CA LYS A 5 -5.93 12.60 5.38
C LYS A 5 -4.64 13.36 5.69
N GLU A 6 -4.54 13.92 6.90
CA GLU A 6 -3.38 14.69 7.35
C GLU A 6 -2.18 13.80 7.70
N ALA A 7 -2.45 12.61 8.26
CA ALA A 7 -1.40 11.66 8.63
C ALA A 7 -0.86 10.84 7.44
N ASN A 8 -1.61 10.76 6.34
CA ASN A 8 -1.18 10.04 5.15
C ASN A 8 -0.31 10.95 4.26
N PRO A 9 0.98 10.63 4.04
CA PRO A 9 1.86 11.48 3.24
C PRO A 9 1.40 11.66 1.79
N SER A 10 0.57 10.75 1.28
CA SER A 10 -0.03 10.85 -0.06
C SER A 10 -1.26 11.77 -0.11
N GLY A 11 -1.60 12.45 0.99
CA GLY A 11 -2.65 13.48 1.05
C GLY A 11 -4.09 12.95 0.98
N ARG A 12 -4.26 11.63 1.09
CA ARG A 12 -5.56 10.96 1.14
C ARG A 12 -5.44 9.67 1.93
N SER A 13 -6.54 9.20 2.51
CA SER A 13 -6.56 7.85 3.09
C SER A 13 -6.43 6.78 2.01
N THR A 14 -5.72 5.70 2.35
CA THR A 14 -5.70 4.45 1.59
C THR A 14 -7.12 3.88 1.46
N THR A 15 -7.42 3.34 0.28
CA THR A 15 -8.71 2.71 -0.04
C THR A 15 -8.51 1.21 -0.30
N PRO A 16 -9.56 0.38 -0.16
CA PRO A 16 -9.49 -1.04 -0.53
C PRO A 16 -8.97 -1.27 -1.96
N GLU A 17 -9.31 -0.39 -2.91
CA GLU A 17 -8.87 -0.46 -4.30
C GLU A 17 -7.35 -0.30 -4.46
N ASP A 18 -6.69 0.45 -3.57
CA ASP A 18 -5.23 0.60 -3.60
C ASP A 18 -4.53 -0.71 -3.26
N VAL A 19 -5.01 -1.38 -2.21
CA VAL A 19 -4.53 -2.70 -1.78
C VAL A 19 -4.82 -3.74 -2.86
N ALA A 20 -6.03 -3.72 -3.44
CA ALA A 20 -6.41 -4.65 -4.50
C ALA A 20 -5.50 -4.55 -5.74
N LYS A 21 -5.13 -3.33 -6.15
CA LYS A 21 -4.20 -3.12 -7.28
C LYS A 21 -2.80 -3.66 -6.99
N ALA A 22 -2.30 -3.47 -5.76
CA ALA A 22 -1.02 -4.03 -5.35
C ALA A 22 -1.04 -5.57 -5.39
N ILE A 23 -2.08 -6.19 -4.82
CA ILE A 23 -2.27 -7.65 -4.87
C ILE A 23 -2.34 -8.14 -6.32
N ALA A 24 -3.14 -7.49 -7.17
CA ALA A 24 -3.26 -7.88 -8.58
C ALA A 24 -1.92 -7.83 -9.31
N ALA A 25 -1.07 -6.83 -9.02
CA ALA A 25 0.27 -6.76 -9.56
C ALA A 25 1.19 -7.89 -9.05
N LEU A 26 1.06 -8.29 -7.78
CA LEU A 26 1.86 -9.35 -7.16
C LEU A 26 1.52 -10.76 -7.66
N VAL A 27 0.34 -10.96 -8.26
CA VAL A 27 -0.08 -12.25 -8.84
C VAL A 27 0.58 -12.51 -10.21
N ASP A 28 1.25 -11.52 -10.78
CA ASP A 28 1.91 -11.63 -12.08
C ASP A 28 3.02 -12.71 -12.08
N GLU A 29 3.03 -13.58 -13.10
CA GLU A 29 3.97 -14.69 -13.21
C GLU A 29 5.44 -14.27 -13.22
N ARG A 30 5.75 -13.03 -13.63
CA ARG A 30 7.11 -12.48 -13.64
C ARG A 30 7.67 -12.33 -12.22
N LEU A 31 6.82 -12.36 -11.20
CA LEU A 31 7.18 -12.21 -9.79
C LEU A 31 7.28 -13.55 -9.04
N TYR A 32 7.31 -14.70 -9.74
CA TYR A 32 7.30 -16.03 -9.12
C TYR A 32 8.42 -16.30 -8.09
N TRP A 33 9.52 -15.54 -8.13
CA TRP A 33 10.64 -15.66 -7.19
C TRP A 33 10.50 -14.78 -5.94
N LEU A 34 9.50 -13.90 -5.90
CA LEU A 34 9.26 -13.00 -4.78
C LEU A 34 8.53 -13.74 -3.65
N THR A 35 9.25 -14.07 -2.56
CA THR A 35 8.70 -14.79 -1.41
C THR A 35 9.21 -14.24 -0.09
N GLY A 36 8.41 -14.38 0.98
CA GLY A 36 8.81 -14.00 2.35
C GLY A 36 8.88 -12.49 2.65
N ASN A 37 8.39 -11.64 1.75
CA ASN A 37 8.41 -10.19 1.92
C ASN A 37 7.10 -9.67 2.54
N VAL A 38 7.20 -8.58 3.28
CA VAL A 38 6.07 -7.76 3.73
C VAL A 38 6.15 -6.44 2.99
N LEU A 39 5.07 -6.05 2.30
CA LEU A 39 4.99 -4.81 1.55
C LEU A 39 3.88 -3.93 2.12
N GLY A 40 4.22 -2.73 2.59
CA GLY A 40 3.26 -1.73 3.04
C GLY A 40 2.51 -1.08 1.88
N VAL A 41 1.19 -0.98 1.99
CA VAL A 41 0.32 -0.27 1.03
C VAL A 41 -0.50 0.75 1.81
N ASP A 42 0.18 1.79 2.29
CA ASP A 42 -0.35 2.74 3.26
C ASP A 42 -0.19 4.21 2.81
N GLY A 43 0.39 4.46 1.63
CA GLY A 43 0.67 5.82 1.17
C GLY A 43 1.82 6.51 1.92
N GLY A 44 2.62 5.74 2.67
CA GLY A 44 3.80 6.22 3.40
C GLY A 44 3.56 6.48 4.89
N GLU A 45 2.41 6.10 5.44
CA GLU A 45 2.05 6.34 6.85
C GLU A 45 3.13 5.81 7.81
N ASP A 46 3.64 4.60 7.60
CA ASP A 46 4.70 3.99 8.43
C ASP A 46 6.05 4.72 8.35
N LEU A 47 6.30 5.54 7.33
CA LEU A 47 7.56 6.29 7.19
C LEU A 47 7.57 7.61 7.97
N THR A 48 6.39 8.10 8.35
CA THR A 48 6.22 9.39 9.03
C THR A 48 5.72 9.29 10.46
N ALA A 49 5.38 8.07 10.90
CA ALA A 49 4.94 7.78 12.27
C ALA A 49 6.08 7.83 13.30
#